data_AF-A0A5E3WCW5-F1
#
_entry.id   AF-A0A5E3WCW5-F1
#
_cell.length_a   1.000
_cell.length_b   1.000
_cell.length_c   1.000
_cell.angle_alpha   90.00
_cell.angle_beta   90.00
_cell.angle_gamma   90.00
#
_symmetry.space_group_name_H-M   'P 1'
#
loop_
_entity.id
_entity.type
_entity.pdbx_description
1 polymer ?
#
loop_
_entity_poly.entity_id
_entity_poly.type
_entity_poly.pdbx_seq_one_letter_code
_entity_poly.pdbx_strand_id
1 'polypeptide(L)'
;MNSKELANVVGQMGLIYVRDWAFCPHGYEFCHRCPTDQRAMNDGSIHQGNFSRDYRKGLSVVGRLVDTGRREGGNVIFNCKEHGSRDCEQCFNWKKLMKAADSKEEKGKINDRDQLLRLLESLNVALPRTTKLSTTALEKKLTSALDLVQNISLFSDKFPVDPSSLPSWKPEHTGSAYAEMGSMSIKEGILNKSGELAPTAFGNLRRTVMSITKLFEDGNDCVTLQDKDQQEVICLRIQGVHSIAKDTPLVTVVFGTSTTFEPFTKIENFIAGNLTRGVALAQIVCSVEEQAILRRLLYRNHSKLSADYAPELRPEEKDFKPSFLLPLTTLSQAQIGKLTHDLGCTVCGNPTTTKCSGCLSERYCGAACQKAHWKEHKAFCRFVRDGTWTTYTFSDSISFGGQKLFTTSLNFQSSVKSQTDKGSAKGAVPANIHEDKAFLVKLQRPMSEQVHFRFPIMVYDRNRSFQGHIAPEDNTNTWNTIVAQMPPSKLKIYRAISNIPLGLPPLEFML
;
A
#
# COMPACT_ATOMS: atom_id res chain seq x y z
N MET A 1 -15.45 10.54 17.54
CA MET A 1 -14.48 10.97 18.55
C MET A 1 -13.43 9.89 18.74
N ASN A 2 -12.16 10.26 18.87
CA ASN A 2 -11.08 9.33 19.22
C ASN A 2 -11.07 9.02 20.72
N SER A 3 -10.22 8.07 21.15
CA SER A 3 -10.16 7.61 22.54
C SER A 3 -9.80 8.71 23.55
N LYS A 4 -8.93 9.65 23.17
CA LYS A 4 -8.50 10.76 24.03
C LYS A 4 -9.61 11.80 24.20
N GLU A 5 -10.31 12.11 23.11
CA GLU A 5 -11.49 12.98 23.12
C GLU A 5 -12.60 12.40 24.00
N LEU A 6 -12.87 11.09 23.90
CA LEU A 6 -13.86 10.42 24.74
C LEU A 6 -13.48 10.49 26.21
N ALA A 7 -12.23 10.17 26.57
CA ALA A 7 -11.76 10.22 27.95
C ALA A 7 -11.86 11.63 28.56
N ASN A 8 -11.57 12.67 27.77
CA ASN A 8 -11.69 14.07 28.20
C ASN A 8 -13.15 14.46 28.47
N VAL A 9 -14.09 13.96 27.66
CA VAL A 9 -15.51 14.32 27.74
C VAL A 9 -16.25 13.55 28.85
N VAL A 10 -15.88 12.29 29.06
CA VAL A 10 -16.53 11.37 30.00
C VAL A 10 -15.89 11.43 31.39
N GLY A 11 -14.62 11.85 31.47
CA GLY A 11 -13.83 11.81 32.69
C GLY A 11 -13.25 10.41 32.97
N GLN A 12 -12.12 10.36 33.68
CA GLN A 12 -11.33 9.11 33.80
C GLN A 12 -12.02 7.95 34.51
N MET A 13 -13.07 8.20 35.29
CA MET A 13 -13.85 7.17 35.99
C MET A 13 -15.25 6.96 35.42
N GLY A 14 -15.64 7.68 34.37
CA GLY A 14 -16.97 7.55 33.76
C GLY A 14 -17.10 6.34 32.84
N LEU A 15 -18.33 5.89 32.60
CA LEU A 15 -18.62 4.86 31.61
C LEU A 15 -19.39 5.46 30.44
N ILE A 16 -19.11 4.93 29.25
CA ILE A 16 -19.87 5.25 28.05
C ILE A 16 -20.91 4.16 27.87
N TYR A 17 -22.16 4.56 27.80
CA TYR A 17 -23.28 3.66 27.52
C TYR A 17 -23.77 3.89 26.10
N VAL A 18 -23.85 2.82 25.33
CA VAL A 18 -24.44 2.85 23.98
C VAL A 18 -25.31 1.61 23.84
N ARG A 19 -26.62 1.84 23.75
CA ARG A 19 -27.65 0.84 24.05
C ARG A 19 -27.39 0.24 25.44
N ASP A 20 -27.52 -1.08 25.57
CA ASP A 20 -27.36 -1.82 26.82
C ASP A 20 -25.90 -2.21 27.11
N TRP A 21 -24.93 -1.62 26.40
CA TRP A 21 -23.51 -1.98 26.52
C TRP A 21 -22.70 -0.87 27.17
N ALA A 22 -21.82 -1.26 28.08
CA ALA A 22 -20.90 -0.37 28.77
C ALA A 22 -19.50 -0.45 28.15
N PHE A 23 -18.87 0.71 28.03
CA PHE A 23 -17.50 0.88 27.59
C PHE A 23 -16.77 1.79 28.59
N CYS A 24 -15.48 1.59 28.76
CA CYS A 24 -14.66 2.46 29.58
C CYS A 24 -14.60 3.89 29.00
N PRO A 25 -14.06 4.89 29.73
CA PRO A 25 -13.98 6.27 29.22
C PRO A 25 -13.19 6.41 27.92
N HIS A 26 -12.28 5.47 27.66
CA HIS A 26 -11.49 5.41 26.43
C HIS A 26 -12.28 4.90 25.22
N GLY A 27 -13.52 4.44 25.40
CA GLY A 27 -14.40 3.94 24.35
C GLY A 27 -14.24 2.44 24.04
N TYR A 28 -13.74 1.66 24.99
CA TYR A 28 -13.46 0.23 24.80
C TYR A 28 -14.17 -0.63 25.83
N GLU A 29 -14.64 -1.79 25.38
CA GLU A 29 -15.24 -2.78 26.25
C GLU A 29 -14.17 -3.45 27.12
N PHE A 30 -13.03 -3.76 26.53
CA PHE A 30 -11.81 -4.16 27.23
C PHE A 30 -10.70 -3.16 26.92
N CYS A 31 -10.04 -2.64 27.96
CA CYS A 31 -9.02 -1.60 27.83
C CYS A 31 -7.79 -1.96 28.64
N HIS A 32 -6.59 -1.65 28.13
CA HIS A 32 -5.34 -1.74 28.90
C HIS A 32 -4.88 -0.39 29.46
N ARG A 33 -5.53 0.72 29.06
CA ARG A 33 -5.24 2.06 29.61
C ARG A 33 -5.92 2.28 30.97
N CYS A 34 -6.89 1.45 31.31
CA CYS A 34 -7.56 1.41 32.61
C CYS A 34 -7.93 -0.04 32.93
N PRO A 35 -8.15 -0.42 34.19
CA PRO A 35 -8.39 -1.81 34.58
C PRO A 35 -9.79 -2.34 34.20
N THR A 36 -10.42 -1.78 33.17
CA THR A 36 -11.82 -2.03 32.82
C THR A 36 -11.94 -3.15 31.77
N ASP A 37 -12.63 -4.22 32.14
CA ASP A 37 -13.11 -5.27 31.23
C ASP A 37 -14.62 -5.47 31.42
N GLN A 38 -15.41 -4.94 30.50
CA GLN A 38 -16.87 -5.03 30.49
C GLN A 38 -17.37 -6.21 29.67
N ARG A 39 -16.50 -7.04 29.05
CA ARG A 39 -16.93 -8.15 28.18
C ARG A 39 -17.88 -9.09 28.91
N ALA A 40 -17.53 -9.48 30.14
CA ALA A 40 -18.35 -10.40 30.92
C ALA A 40 -19.70 -9.81 31.35
N MET A 41 -19.77 -8.48 31.55
CA MET A 41 -21.03 -7.76 31.82
C MET A 41 -21.88 -7.67 30.56
N ASN A 42 -21.30 -7.21 29.45
CA ASN A 42 -21.99 -7.02 28.18
C ASN A 42 -22.44 -8.34 27.54
N ASP A 43 -21.70 -9.43 27.76
CA ASP A 43 -22.05 -10.79 27.33
C ASP A 43 -23.13 -11.43 28.23
N GLY A 44 -23.39 -10.85 29.41
CA GLY A 44 -24.26 -11.43 30.43
C GLY A 44 -23.68 -12.69 31.10
N SER A 45 -22.39 -12.98 30.90
CA SER A 45 -21.72 -14.18 31.41
C SER A 45 -21.39 -14.11 32.90
N ILE A 46 -21.34 -12.91 33.49
CA ILE A 46 -21.24 -12.72 34.96
C ILE A 46 -22.42 -13.37 35.70
N HIS A 47 -23.62 -13.35 35.11
CA HIS A 47 -24.80 -13.97 35.71
C HIS A 47 -24.83 -15.50 35.55
N GLN A 48 -23.93 -16.08 34.75
CA GLN A 48 -23.90 -17.51 34.41
C GLN A 48 -22.77 -18.28 35.12
N GLY A 49 -22.00 -17.62 35.99
CA GLY A 49 -20.91 -18.26 36.76
C GLY A 49 -19.72 -18.73 35.91
N ASN A 50 -19.66 -18.34 34.63
CA ASN A 50 -18.62 -18.77 33.70
C ASN A 50 -17.51 -17.71 33.60
N PHE A 51 -16.50 -17.83 34.45
CA PHE A 51 -15.33 -16.92 34.51
C PHE A 51 -14.18 -17.34 33.57
N SER A 52 -14.48 -18.03 32.47
CA SER A 52 -13.45 -18.39 31.49
C SER A 52 -12.67 -17.14 31.06
N ARG A 53 -11.34 -17.18 31.23
CA ARG A 53 -10.41 -16.08 30.85
C ARG A 53 -10.18 -15.98 29.34
N ASP A 54 -10.76 -16.87 28.55
CA ASP A 54 -10.63 -16.88 27.10
C ASP A 54 -11.72 -16.00 26.46
N TYR A 55 -11.68 -14.72 26.80
CA TYR A 55 -12.67 -13.76 26.34
C TYR A 55 -12.46 -13.43 24.87
N ARG A 56 -13.57 -13.33 24.11
CA ARG A 56 -13.60 -12.80 22.74
C ARG A 56 -12.93 -11.44 22.64
N LYS A 57 -12.62 -11.02 21.41
CA LYS A 57 -12.13 -9.66 21.14
C LYS A 57 -13.12 -8.63 21.69
N GLY A 58 -12.62 -7.64 22.42
CA GLY A 58 -13.43 -6.55 22.96
C GLY A 58 -13.93 -5.64 21.84
N LEU A 59 -15.17 -5.17 21.95
CA LEU A 59 -15.73 -4.18 21.02
C LEU A 59 -15.30 -2.75 21.40
N SER A 60 -15.47 -1.82 20.45
CA SER A 60 -15.14 -0.41 20.62
C SER A 60 -16.17 0.51 20.00
N VAL A 61 -16.39 1.65 20.67
CA VAL A 61 -17.17 2.80 20.17
C VAL A 61 -16.29 3.94 19.65
N VAL A 62 -14.96 3.79 19.70
CA VAL A 62 -14.00 4.79 19.21
C VAL A 62 -14.22 5.05 17.73
N GLY A 63 -14.24 6.33 17.35
CA GLY A 63 -14.50 6.79 16.00
C GLY A 63 -15.99 6.76 15.60
N ARG A 64 -16.86 6.11 16.37
CA ARG A 64 -18.29 5.90 16.03
C ARG A 64 -19.24 6.88 16.71
N LEU A 65 -18.76 7.63 17.71
CA LEU A 65 -19.56 8.56 18.50
C LEU A 65 -19.23 10.03 18.23
N VAL A 66 -20.22 10.89 18.46
CA VAL A 66 -20.10 12.36 18.56
C VAL A 66 -20.81 12.83 19.83
N ASP A 67 -20.17 13.71 20.61
CA ASP A 67 -20.76 14.33 21.80
C ASP A 67 -21.86 15.29 21.34
N THR A 68 -23.04 15.18 21.95
CA THR A 68 -24.18 16.07 21.66
C THR A 68 -24.14 17.37 22.47
N GLY A 69 -23.21 17.49 23.41
CA GLY A 69 -23.15 18.56 24.41
C GLY A 69 -24.20 18.41 25.53
N ARG A 70 -25.05 17.38 25.45
CA ARG A 70 -26.12 17.12 26.43
C ARG A 70 -25.64 16.11 27.48
N ARG A 71 -26.25 16.19 28.66
CA ARG A 71 -26.03 15.27 29.78
C ARG A 71 -27.39 14.78 30.29
N GLU A 72 -27.48 13.52 30.67
CA GLU A 72 -28.69 12.91 31.26
C GLU A 72 -28.25 12.00 32.42
N GLY A 73 -28.81 12.19 33.62
CA GLY A 73 -28.39 11.43 34.81
C GLY A 73 -26.90 11.54 35.12
N GLY A 74 -26.25 12.66 34.76
CA GLY A 74 -24.80 12.86 34.90
C GLY A 74 -23.94 12.26 33.77
N ASN A 75 -24.52 11.44 32.89
CA ASN A 75 -23.80 10.80 31.79
C ASN A 75 -23.85 11.63 30.50
N VAL A 76 -22.81 11.51 29.68
CA VAL A 76 -22.75 12.14 28.36
C VAL A 76 -23.66 11.46 27.37
N ILE A 77 -24.49 12.25 26.67
CA ILE A 77 -25.31 11.72 25.57
C ILE A 77 -24.50 11.80 24.27
N PHE A 78 -24.27 10.63 23.67
CA PHE A 78 -23.61 10.49 22.38
C PHE A 78 -24.59 10.15 21.28
N ASN A 79 -24.34 10.70 20.09
CA ASN A 79 -24.97 10.25 18.86
C ASN A 79 -23.99 9.43 18.02
N CYS A 80 -24.53 8.57 17.18
CA CYS A 80 -23.76 7.90 16.14
C CYS A 80 -23.20 8.93 15.15
N LYS A 81 -21.91 8.81 14.81
CA LYS A 81 -21.24 9.67 13.85
C LYS A 81 -21.85 9.60 12.44
N GLU A 82 -22.31 8.44 12.01
CA GLU A 82 -22.82 8.23 10.65
C GLU A 82 -24.27 8.70 10.49
N HIS A 83 -25.14 8.35 11.43
CA HIS A 83 -26.58 8.59 11.31
C HIS A 83 -27.10 9.72 12.20
N GLY A 84 -26.27 10.29 13.08
CA GLY A 84 -26.66 11.39 13.96
C GLY A 84 -27.70 11.01 15.02
N SER A 85 -28.08 9.74 15.14
CA SER A 85 -29.06 9.26 16.12
C SER A 85 -28.39 8.72 17.38
N ARG A 86 -29.04 8.92 18.54
CA ARG A 86 -28.72 8.18 19.77
C ARG A 86 -28.98 6.70 19.53
N ASP A 87 -28.12 5.83 20.07
CA ASP A 87 -28.34 4.37 20.09
C ASP A 87 -28.65 3.75 18.71
N CYS A 88 -28.02 4.28 17.65
CA CYS A 88 -28.23 3.85 16.26
C CYS A 88 -28.19 2.33 16.08
N GLU A 89 -29.33 1.74 15.74
CA GLU A 89 -29.46 0.28 15.59
C GLU A 89 -28.63 -0.29 14.45
N GLN A 90 -28.35 0.52 13.42
CA GLN A 90 -27.56 0.10 12.28
C GLN A 90 -26.07 -0.01 12.64
N CYS A 91 -25.55 0.97 13.38
CA CYS A 91 -24.12 1.04 13.72
C CYS A 91 -23.77 0.29 15.02
N PHE A 92 -24.74 0.07 15.91
CA PHE A 92 -24.56 -0.51 17.24
C PHE A 92 -25.36 -1.82 17.43
N ASN A 93 -25.49 -2.60 16.36
CA ASN A 93 -25.98 -3.98 16.47
C ASN A 93 -24.87 -4.88 17.01
N TRP A 94 -24.75 -4.96 18.34
CA TRP A 94 -23.64 -5.64 19.01
C TRP A 94 -23.56 -7.13 18.68
N LYS A 95 -24.69 -7.83 18.58
CA LYS A 95 -24.71 -9.25 18.16
C LYS A 95 -24.14 -9.45 16.77
N LYS A 96 -24.49 -8.58 15.81
CA LYS A 96 -23.93 -8.61 14.46
C LYS A 96 -22.44 -8.26 14.46
N LEU A 97 -22.03 -7.28 15.26
CA LEU A 97 -20.63 -6.87 15.39
C LEU A 97 -19.76 -7.95 16.05
N MET A 98 -20.27 -8.65 17.06
CA MET A 98 -19.62 -9.83 17.65
C MET A 98 -19.47 -10.93 16.61
N LYS A 99 -20.55 -11.32 15.91
CA LYS A 99 -20.46 -12.32 14.83
C LYS A 99 -19.51 -11.91 13.71
N ALA A 100 -19.41 -10.61 13.41
CA ALA A 100 -18.44 -10.11 12.44
C ALA A 100 -17.00 -10.19 12.97
N ALA A 101 -16.79 -9.87 14.24
CA ALA A 101 -15.49 -10.01 14.92
C ALA A 101 -15.05 -11.49 15.08
N ASP A 102 -16.01 -12.40 15.22
CA ASP A 102 -15.80 -13.85 15.30
C ASP A 102 -15.77 -14.55 13.94
N SER A 103 -16.29 -13.89 12.89
CA SER A 103 -16.15 -14.38 11.52
C SER A 103 -14.66 -14.53 11.22
N LYS A 104 -14.27 -15.51 10.40
CA LYS A 104 -12.88 -15.73 9.94
C LYS A 104 -12.44 -14.55 9.06
N GLU A 105 -12.35 -13.36 9.65
CA GLU A 105 -11.70 -12.22 9.06
C GLU A 105 -10.27 -12.67 8.80
N GLU A 106 -9.84 -12.53 7.54
CA GLU A 106 -8.51 -12.95 7.12
C GLU A 106 -7.50 -12.12 7.92
N LYS A 107 -6.96 -12.72 8.99
CA LYS A 107 -6.14 -12.01 9.98
C LYS A 107 -5.04 -11.24 9.26
N GLY A 108 -4.84 -9.99 9.68
CA GLY A 108 -3.87 -9.07 9.08
C GLY A 108 -4.39 -8.23 7.91
N LYS A 109 -5.64 -8.41 7.45
CA LYS A 109 -6.27 -7.44 6.54
C LYS A 109 -6.52 -6.11 7.23
N ILE A 110 -6.49 -5.05 6.43
CA ILE A 110 -6.73 -3.68 6.87
C ILE A 110 -8.08 -3.25 6.28
N ASN A 111 -9.01 -2.90 7.17
CA ASN A 111 -10.38 -2.55 6.80
C ASN A 111 -10.66 -1.05 6.87
N ASP A 112 -9.77 -0.27 7.49
CA ASP A 112 -9.88 1.18 7.52
C ASP A 112 -9.47 1.76 6.16
N ARG A 113 -10.44 2.39 5.48
CA ARG A 113 -10.25 2.95 4.14
C ARG A 113 -9.17 4.03 4.11
N ASP A 114 -9.19 4.94 5.07
CA ASP A 114 -8.27 6.08 5.08
C ASP A 114 -6.85 5.62 5.40
N GLN A 115 -6.71 4.62 6.27
CA GLN A 115 -5.46 3.93 6.53
C GLN A 115 -4.95 3.26 5.26
N LEU A 116 -5.76 2.47 4.54
CA LEU A 116 -5.35 1.86 3.27
C LEU A 116 -4.81 2.89 2.27
N LEU A 117 -5.47 4.03 2.11
CA LEU A 117 -5.01 5.10 1.23
C LEU A 117 -3.66 5.67 1.67
N ARG A 118 -3.48 5.94 2.98
CA ARG A 118 -2.20 6.41 3.52
C ARG A 118 -1.07 5.38 3.37
N LEU A 119 -1.36 4.10 3.56
CA LEU A 119 -0.37 3.03 3.41
C LEU A 119 0.03 2.85 1.94
N LEU A 120 -0.94 2.90 1.01
CA LEU A 120 -0.66 2.90 -0.43
C LEU A 120 0.18 4.12 -0.84
N GLU A 121 -0.14 5.31 -0.32
CA GLU A 121 0.65 6.52 -0.54
C GLU A 121 2.09 6.36 -0.02
N SER A 122 2.29 5.70 1.13
CA SER A 122 3.63 5.40 1.66
C SER A 122 4.47 4.48 0.76
N LEU A 123 3.82 3.71 -0.12
CA LEU A 123 4.44 2.89 -1.16
C LEU A 123 4.61 3.65 -2.50
N ASN A 124 4.35 4.95 -2.54
CA ASN A 124 4.23 5.79 -3.75
C ASN A 124 3.07 5.42 -4.68
N VAL A 125 2.06 4.69 -4.18
CA VAL A 125 0.81 4.40 -4.89
C VAL A 125 -0.23 5.45 -4.51
N ALA A 126 -0.04 6.68 -5.00
CA ALA A 126 -0.96 7.78 -4.72
C ALA A 126 -2.27 7.61 -5.51
N LEU A 127 -3.38 7.43 -4.80
CA LEU A 127 -4.74 7.42 -5.33
C LEU A 127 -5.49 8.69 -4.87
N PRO A 128 -6.40 9.26 -5.68
CA PRO A 128 -7.20 10.39 -5.24
C PRO A 128 -8.01 10.04 -3.99
N ARG A 129 -8.06 10.92 -2.98
CA ARG A 129 -8.89 10.71 -1.78
C ARG A 129 -10.38 10.58 -2.10
N THR A 130 -10.81 11.16 -3.22
CA THR A 130 -12.17 11.08 -3.77
C THR A 130 -12.45 9.78 -4.53
N THR A 131 -11.48 8.88 -4.64
CA THR A 131 -11.65 7.60 -5.35
C THR A 131 -12.87 6.85 -4.86
N LYS A 132 -13.59 6.20 -5.78
CA LYS A 132 -14.78 5.39 -5.48
C LYS A 132 -14.48 3.92 -5.27
N LEU A 133 -13.22 3.49 -5.43
CA LEU A 133 -12.77 2.12 -5.19
C LEU A 133 -13.24 1.65 -3.81
N SER A 134 -13.74 0.42 -3.69
CA SER A 134 -14.15 -0.14 -2.39
C SER A 134 -12.95 -0.41 -1.47
N THR A 135 -13.19 -0.56 -0.17
CA THR A 135 -12.15 -0.96 0.80
C THR A 135 -11.45 -2.26 0.38
N THR A 136 -12.20 -3.25 -0.11
CA THR A 136 -11.66 -4.50 -0.63
C THR A 136 -10.76 -4.29 -1.85
N ALA A 137 -11.10 -3.36 -2.75
CA ALA A 137 -10.27 -3.05 -3.91
C ALA A 137 -8.96 -2.34 -3.50
N LEU A 138 -9.02 -1.44 -2.51
CA LEU A 138 -7.84 -0.79 -1.93
C LEU A 138 -6.94 -1.80 -1.22
N GLU A 139 -7.50 -2.72 -0.43
CA GLU A 139 -6.77 -3.79 0.24
C GLU A 139 -6.06 -4.71 -0.78
N LYS A 140 -6.75 -5.07 -1.87
CA LYS A 140 -6.16 -5.86 -2.96
C LYS A 140 -4.98 -5.12 -3.62
N LYS A 141 -5.10 -3.81 -3.82
CA LYS A 141 -4.00 -2.97 -4.33
C LYS A 141 -2.82 -2.95 -3.35
N LEU A 142 -3.07 -2.84 -2.05
CA LEU A 142 -2.02 -2.87 -1.02
C LEU A 142 -1.32 -4.24 -1.02
N THR A 143 -2.07 -5.33 -1.03
CA THR A 143 -1.52 -6.70 -1.10
C THR A 143 -0.68 -6.89 -2.36
N SER A 144 -1.15 -6.40 -3.51
CA SER A 144 -0.40 -6.46 -4.76
C SER A 144 0.89 -5.65 -4.69
N ALA A 145 0.86 -4.47 -4.06
CA ALA A 145 2.05 -3.65 -3.83
C ALA A 145 3.07 -4.38 -2.94
N LEU A 146 2.62 -5.05 -1.86
CA LEU A 146 3.47 -5.83 -0.96
C LEU A 146 4.10 -7.06 -1.63
N ASP A 147 3.39 -7.74 -2.51
CA ASP A 147 3.97 -8.84 -3.31
C ASP A 147 5.02 -8.31 -4.31
N LEU A 148 4.81 -7.12 -4.88
CA LEU A 148 5.73 -6.50 -5.85
C LEU A 148 7.02 -6.00 -5.19
N VAL A 149 6.96 -5.34 -4.03
CA VAL A 149 8.16 -4.88 -3.31
C VAL A 149 8.96 -6.01 -2.67
N GLN A 150 8.38 -7.20 -2.54
CA GLN A 150 9.10 -8.41 -2.15
C GLN A 150 9.68 -9.17 -3.35
N ASN A 151 9.45 -8.67 -4.57
CA ASN A 151 9.82 -9.34 -5.82
C ASN A 151 9.35 -10.81 -5.89
N ILE A 152 8.18 -11.14 -5.32
CA ILE A 152 7.66 -12.52 -5.25
C ILE A 152 7.64 -13.19 -6.64
N SER A 153 7.34 -12.43 -7.70
CA SER A 153 7.30 -12.96 -9.06
C SER A 153 8.65 -13.52 -9.55
N LEU A 154 9.77 -13.02 -9.05
CA LEU A 154 11.11 -13.51 -9.40
C LEU A 154 11.40 -14.91 -8.84
N PHE A 155 10.62 -15.36 -7.85
CA PHE A 155 10.76 -16.65 -7.19
C PHE A 155 9.48 -17.48 -7.31
N SER A 156 8.66 -17.21 -8.34
CA SER A 156 7.36 -17.85 -8.51
C SER A 156 7.46 -19.38 -8.64
N ASP A 157 8.56 -19.89 -9.16
CA ASP A 157 8.94 -21.31 -9.24
C ASP A 157 9.24 -21.94 -7.88
N LYS A 158 9.49 -21.14 -6.84
CA LYS A 158 9.84 -21.59 -5.49
C LYS A 158 8.67 -21.54 -4.52
N PHE A 159 7.50 -21.07 -4.95
CA PHE A 159 6.31 -20.97 -4.10
C PHE A 159 5.28 -22.08 -4.44
N PRO A 160 4.64 -22.69 -3.43
CA PRO A 160 4.81 -22.44 -2.00
C PRO A 160 6.18 -22.92 -1.48
N VAL A 161 6.84 -22.11 -0.67
CA VAL A 161 8.24 -22.34 -0.27
C VAL A 161 8.30 -23.18 1.00
N ASP A 162 9.14 -24.20 1.01
CA ASP A 162 9.57 -24.87 2.25
C ASP A 162 10.96 -24.35 2.65
N PRO A 163 11.06 -23.44 3.63
CA PRO A 163 12.35 -22.92 4.09
C PRO A 163 13.33 -23.99 4.59
N SER A 164 12.85 -25.12 5.12
CA SER A 164 13.70 -26.21 5.60
C SER A 164 14.49 -26.87 4.48
N SER A 165 14.00 -26.78 3.24
CA SER A 165 14.67 -27.27 2.03
C SER A 165 15.71 -26.28 1.46
N LEU A 166 15.72 -25.02 1.94
CA LEU A 166 16.61 -23.99 1.44
C LEU A 166 17.97 -24.02 2.15
N PRO A 167 19.09 -23.79 1.44
CA PRO A 167 20.41 -23.68 2.06
C PRO A 167 20.43 -22.57 3.11
N SER A 168 21.04 -22.84 4.27
CA SER A 168 21.30 -21.80 5.28
C SER A 168 22.18 -20.70 4.68
N TRP A 169 21.92 -19.44 5.06
CA TRP A 169 22.71 -18.31 4.62
C TRP A 169 24.13 -18.38 5.19
N LYS A 170 25.14 -18.34 4.30
CA LYS A 170 26.56 -18.31 4.68
C LYS A 170 27.18 -17.00 4.17
N PRO A 171 27.82 -16.19 5.04
CA PRO A 171 28.37 -14.88 4.66
C PRO A 171 29.49 -14.92 3.61
N GLU A 172 30.10 -16.08 3.41
CA GLU A 172 31.38 -16.29 2.72
C GLU A 172 31.38 -15.91 1.22
N HIS A 173 30.22 -15.63 0.62
CA HIS A 173 30.13 -15.34 -0.82
C HIS A 173 29.42 -14.02 -1.18
N THR A 174 28.77 -13.34 -0.24
CA THR A 174 27.88 -12.19 -0.54
C THR A 174 27.78 -11.12 0.56
N GLY A 175 28.42 -11.30 1.72
CA GLY A 175 28.28 -10.41 2.89
C GLY A 175 27.21 -10.88 3.88
N SER A 176 26.97 -10.11 4.95
CA SER A 176 25.97 -10.47 5.96
C SER A 176 24.55 -10.40 5.39
N ALA A 177 23.62 -11.18 5.93
CA ALA A 177 22.22 -11.14 5.52
C ALA A 177 21.64 -9.75 5.75
N TYR A 178 21.99 -9.09 6.86
CA TYR A 178 21.62 -7.69 7.10
C TYR A 178 22.10 -6.77 5.96
N ALA A 179 23.36 -6.93 5.54
CA ALA A 179 23.92 -6.13 4.46
C ALA A 179 23.19 -6.37 3.13
N GLU A 180 22.76 -7.60 2.82
CA GLU A 180 22.00 -7.89 1.60
C GLU A 180 20.53 -7.43 1.65
N MET A 181 19.87 -7.58 2.81
CA MET A 181 18.55 -6.99 3.06
C MET A 181 18.57 -5.46 2.83
N GLY A 182 19.67 -4.80 3.20
CA GLY A 182 19.91 -3.38 2.98
C GLY A 182 20.41 -3.01 1.57
N SER A 183 21.23 -3.85 0.95
CA SER A 183 21.86 -3.54 -0.35
C SER A 183 20.85 -3.53 -1.48
N MET A 184 19.91 -4.48 -1.51
CA MET A 184 18.78 -4.43 -2.46
C MET A 184 17.94 -3.16 -2.26
N SER A 185 17.82 -2.75 -0.99
CA SER A 185 17.10 -1.55 -0.59
C SER A 185 17.78 -0.25 -1.08
N ILE A 186 19.09 -0.14 -0.88
CA ILE A 186 19.90 1.05 -1.15
C ILE A 186 20.28 1.15 -2.63
N LYS A 187 20.66 0.04 -3.28
CA LYS A 187 20.95 0.01 -4.73
C LYS A 187 19.78 0.60 -5.52
N GLU A 188 18.55 0.23 -5.16
CA GLU A 188 17.36 0.84 -5.76
C GLU A 188 17.04 2.24 -5.25
N GLY A 189 17.28 2.59 -3.98
CA GLY A 189 17.03 3.93 -3.45
C GLY A 189 17.95 5.01 -4.04
N ILE A 190 19.23 4.68 -4.24
CA ILE A 190 20.23 5.50 -4.92
C ILE A 190 19.88 5.64 -6.39
N LEU A 191 19.52 4.54 -7.05
CA LEU A 191 18.98 4.61 -8.39
C LEU A 191 17.77 5.52 -8.40
N ASN A 192 16.83 5.44 -7.46
CA ASN A 192 15.57 6.21 -7.46
C ASN A 192 15.66 7.69 -7.12
N LYS A 193 16.86 8.26 -6.87
CA LYS A 193 17.04 9.63 -6.32
C LYS A 193 16.22 9.86 -5.03
N SER A 194 15.82 8.79 -4.37
CA SER A 194 15.21 8.79 -3.04
C SER A 194 16.26 8.36 -2.03
N GLY A 195 17.48 8.93 -2.14
CA GLY A 195 18.68 8.49 -1.42
C GLY A 195 18.52 8.43 0.10
N GLU A 196 17.52 9.12 0.64
CA GLU A 196 17.00 8.87 1.98
C GLU A 196 15.71 8.05 1.91
N LEU A 197 15.65 6.97 2.70
CA LEU A 197 14.39 6.31 3.05
C LEU A 197 13.46 7.37 3.66
N ALA A 198 12.55 7.91 2.85
CA ALA A 198 11.57 8.89 3.30
C ALA A 198 10.90 8.37 4.58
N PRO A 199 10.68 9.23 5.59
CA PRO A 199 10.11 8.87 6.90
C PRO A 199 8.62 8.53 6.78
N THR A 200 8.33 7.53 5.97
CA THR A 200 7.02 6.99 5.64
C THR A 200 6.85 5.65 6.35
N ALA A 201 5.62 5.19 6.53
CA ALA A 201 5.36 3.88 7.15
C ALA A 201 6.10 2.74 6.45
N PHE A 202 6.10 2.71 5.11
CA PHE A 202 6.84 1.71 4.35
C PHE A 202 8.37 1.88 4.44
N GLY A 203 8.86 3.13 4.42
CA GLY A 203 10.29 3.39 4.63
C GLY A 203 10.79 2.89 6.00
N ASN A 204 10.00 3.09 7.05
CA ASN A 204 10.30 2.55 8.37
C ASN A 204 10.22 1.01 8.41
N LEU A 205 9.19 0.42 7.78
CA LEU A 205 9.07 -1.03 7.66
C LEU A 205 10.33 -1.67 7.07
N ARG A 206 10.91 -1.06 6.03
CA ARG A 206 12.16 -1.54 5.41
C ARG A 206 13.31 -1.57 6.41
N ARG A 207 13.48 -0.48 7.18
CA ARG A 207 14.48 -0.43 8.26
C ARG A 207 14.19 -1.49 9.32
N THR A 208 12.94 -1.66 9.72
CA THR A 208 12.54 -2.66 10.71
C THR A 208 12.85 -4.08 10.26
N VAL A 209 12.56 -4.44 9.01
CA VAL A 209 12.90 -5.75 8.45
C VAL A 209 14.43 -5.97 8.42
N MET A 210 15.21 -4.93 8.11
CA MET A 210 16.67 -4.99 8.22
C MET A 210 17.13 -5.15 9.68
N SER A 211 16.56 -4.37 10.61
CA SER A 211 16.89 -4.44 12.04
C SER A 211 16.58 -5.80 12.65
N ILE A 212 15.46 -6.43 12.27
CA ILE A 212 15.13 -7.81 12.69
C ILE A 212 16.26 -8.76 12.27
N THR A 213 16.74 -8.64 11.03
CA THR A 213 17.83 -9.49 10.51
C THR A 213 19.14 -9.23 11.25
N LYS A 214 19.47 -7.95 11.51
CA LYS A 214 20.67 -7.57 12.26
C LYS A 214 20.63 -8.10 13.68
N LEU A 215 19.50 -7.97 14.37
CA LEU A 215 19.34 -8.47 15.74
C LEU A 215 19.61 -9.97 15.81
N PHE A 216 19.15 -10.74 14.83
CA PHE A 216 19.44 -12.16 14.72
C PHE A 216 20.93 -12.46 14.53
N GLU A 217 21.60 -11.75 13.62
CA GLU A 217 23.05 -11.88 13.43
C GLU A 217 23.85 -11.50 14.68
N ASP A 218 23.35 -10.54 15.47
CA ASP A 218 23.90 -10.12 16.75
C ASP A 218 23.52 -11.07 17.92
N GLY A 219 22.86 -12.22 17.62
CA GLY A 219 22.54 -13.26 18.60
C GLY A 219 21.17 -13.14 19.29
N ASN A 220 20.30 -12.23 18.85
CA ASN A 220 18.95 -12.04 19.39
C ASN A 220 17.91 -12.66 18.45
N ASP A 221 17.35 -13.81 18.84
CA ASP A 221 16.33 -14.51 18.07
C ASP A 221 14.90 -14.04 18.37
N CYS A 222 14.68 -13.31 19.46
CA CYS A 222 13.36 -12.85 19.89
C CYS A 222 13.24 -11.32 19.85
N VAL A 223 12.21 -10.84 19.15
CA VAL A 223 11.96 -9.42 18.92
C VAL A 223 10.53 -9.05 19.26
N THR A 224 10.34 -7.96 19.99
CA THR A 224 9.04 -7.32 20.19
C THR A 224 8.99 -6.01 19.41
N LEU A 225 7.93 -5.83 18.64
CA LEU A 225 7.65 -4.59 17.92
C LEU A 225 6.44 -3.93 18.57
N GLN A 226 6.60 -2.70 19.05
CA GLN A 226 5.55 -2.02 19.81
C GLN A 226 5.53 -0.53 19.48
N ASP A 227 4.33 0.06 19.47
CA ASP A 227 4.18 1.50 19.30
C ASP A 227 4.34 2.24 20.63
N LYS A 228 4.62 3.54 20.54
CA LYS A 228 4.88 4.38 21.72
C LYS A 228 3.70 4.41 22.70
N ASP A 229 2.49 4.30 22.18
CA ASP A 229 1.25 4.32 22.94
C ASP A 229 0.79 2.90 23.36
N GLN A 230 1.62 1.89 23.09
CA GLN A 230 1.41 0.46 23.39
C GLN A 230 0.06 -0.07 22.89
N GLN A 231 -0.42 0.44 21.75
CA GLN A 231 -1.71 0.09 21.17
C GLN A 231 -1.70 -1.29 20.50
N GLU A 232 -0.57 -1.66 19.90
CA GLU A 232 -0.36 -2.87 19.14
C GLU A 232 1.03 -3.44 19.40
N VAL A 233 1.12 -4.77 19.37
CA VAL A 233 2.38 -5.49 19.52
C VAL A 233 2.48 -6.64 18.53
N ILE A 234 3.65 -6.82 17.95
CA ILE A 234 4.04 -7.99 17.18
C ILE A 234 5.24 -8.63 17.89
N CYS A 235 5.08 -9.89 18.29
CA CYS A 235 6.17 -10.70 18.81
C CYS A 235 6.67 -11.62 17.71
N LEU A 236 7.99 -11.63 17.49
CA LEU A 236 8.66 -12.46 16.52
C LEU A 236 9.69 -13.32 17.24
N ARG A 237 9.77 -14.59 16.84
CA ARG A 237 10.99 -15.37 16.98
C ARG A 237 11.52 -15.75 15.60
N ILE A 238 12.79 -15.47 15.38
CA ILE A 238 13.52 -15.73 14.15
C ILE A 238 14.07 -17.16 14.24
N GLN A 239 13.72 -18.01 13.26
CA GLN A 239 14.16 -19.41 13.24
C GLN A 239 15.51 -19.57 12.54
N GLY A 240 15.78 -18.70 11.55
CA GLY A 240 16.96 -18.82 10.72
C GLY A 240 16.92 -17.94 9.48
N VAL A 241 18.05 -17.87 8.80
CA VAL A 241 18.19 -17.16 7.52
C VAL A 241 18.63 -18.15 6.46
N HIS A 242 17.93 -18.16 5.33
CA HIS A 242 18.15 -19.07 4.21
C HIS A 242 18.45 -18.30 2.93
N SER A 243 19.11 -18.95 1.98
CA SER A 243 19.31 -18.42 0.63
C SER A 243 18.16 -18.87 -0.28
N ILE A 244 17.23 -17.97 -0.59
CA ILE A 244 16.22 -18.23 -1.64
C ILE A 244 16.80 -17.98 -3.03
N ALA A 245 17.84 -17.17 -3.15
CA ALA A 245 18.68 -17.03 -4.34
C ALA A 245 20.07 -16.57 -3.92
N LYS A 246 21.03 -16.60 -4.85
CA LYS A 246 22.47 -16.30 -4.61
C LYS A 246 22.67 -15.11 -3.66
N ASP A 247 22.00 -13.99 -3.95
CA ASP A 247 22.11 -12.73 -3.21
C ASP A 247 20.75 -12.32 -2.60
N THR A 248 19.93 -13.29 -2.18
CA THR A 248 18.62 -12.98 -1.59
C THR A 248 18.40 -13.81 -0.33
N PRO A 249 18.55 -13.20 0.85
CA PRO A 249 18.22 -13.85 2.11
C PRO A 249 16.70 -13.96 2.29
N LEU A 250 16.26 -15.05 2.90
CA LEU A 250 14.90 -15.28 3.37
C LEU A 250 14.99 -15.53 4.88
N VAL A 251 14.41 -14.63 5.66
CA VAL A 251 14.41 -14.72 7.13
C VAL A 251 13.14 -15.44 7.56
N THR A 252 13.27 -16.60 8.19
CA THR A 252 12.13 -17.37 8.69
C THR A 252 11.78 -16.91 10.09
N VAL A 253 10.47 -16.74 10.34
CA VAL A 253 9.97 -16.26 11.64
C VAL A 253 8.73 -17.04 12.06
N VAL A 254 8.50 -17.12 13.35
CA VAL A 254 7.18 -17.40 13.92
C VAL A 254 6.68 -16.13 14.61
N PHE A 255 5.42 -15.80 14.44
CA PHE A 255 4.88 -14.53 14.91
C PHE A 255 3.55 -14.64 15.63
N GLY A 256 3.41 -13.83 16.67
CA GLY A 256 2.18 -13.56 17.38
C GLY A 256 1.86 -12.07 17.28
N THR A 257 0.58 -11.73 17.17
CA THR A 257 0.13 -10.34 17.19
C THR A 257 -0.93 -10.17 18.25
N SER A 258 -0.91 -9.04 18.94
CA SER A 258 -2.01 -8.64 19.81
C SER A 258 -2.24 -7.15 19.67
N THR A 259 -3.44 -6.73 20.05
CA THR A 259 -3.77 -5.31 20.18
C THR A 259 -4.27 -5.06 21.59
N THR A 260 -4.41 -3.79 21.93
CA THR A 260 -5.05 -3.37 23.18
C THR A 260 -6.51 -3.80 23.36
N PHE A 261 -7.08 -4.58 22.44
CA PHE A 261 -8.45 -5.08 22.49
C PHE A 261 -8.51 -6.60 22.63
N GLU A 262 -7.36 -7.25 22.67
CA GLU A 262 -7.23 -8.70 22.76
C GLU A 262 -6.61 -9.08 24.12
N PRO A 263 -7.02 -10.20 24.73
CA PRO A 263 -6.43 -10.67 25.99
C PRO A 263 -4.90 -10.74 25.90
N PHE A 264 -4.20 -10.22 26.91
CA PHE A 264 -2.73 -10.10 26.89
C PHE A 264 -2.02 -11.45 27.09
N THR A 265 -2.74 -12.52 27.45
CA THR A 265 -2.20 -13.81 27.89
C THR A 265 -1.22 -14.45 26.92
N LYS A 266 -1.45 -14.37 25.61
CA LYS A 266 -0.55 -14.98 24.60
C LYS A 266 0.80 -14.27 24.52
N ILE A 267 0.79 -12.94 24.60
CA ILE A 267 2.00 -12.11 24.53
C ILE A 267 2.74 -12.13 25.87
N GLU A 268 2.01 -12.10 26.99
CA GLU A 268 2.59 -12.28 28.33
C GLU A 268 3.33 -13.59 28.44
N ASN A 269 2.73 -14.70 27.99
CA ASN A 269 3.38 -16.01 28.02
C ASN A 269 4.67 -16.03 27.19
N PHE A 270 4.67 -15.38 26.02
CA PHE A 270 5.87 -15.23 25.20
C PHE A 270 6.95 -14.41 25.92
N ILE A 271 6.61 -13.25 26.47
CA ILE A 271 7.56 -12.37 27.16
C ILE A 271 8.10 -13.07 28.41
N ALA A 272 7.22 -13.59 29.28
CA ALA A 272 7.58 -14.28 30.51
C ALA A 272 8.42 -15.53 30.21
N GLY A 273 8.01 -16.35 29.23
CA GLY A 273 8.74 -17.56 28.83
C GLY A 273 10.18 -17.25 28.39
N ASN A 274 10.39 -16.21 27.59
CA ASN A 274 11.73 -15.81 27.17
C ASN A 274 12.57 -15.22 28.31
N LEU A 275 11.97 -14.41 29.19
CA LEU A 275 12.64 -13.89 30.38
C LEU A 275 13.10 -15.02 31.32
N THR A 276 12.24 -16.01 31.56
CA THR A 276 12.58 -17.19 32.39
C THR A 276 13.73 -18.01 31.77
N ARG A 277 13.83 -18.04 30.43
CA ARG A 277 14.93 -18.70 29.72
C ARG A 277 16.22 -17.89 29.66
N GLY A 278 16.23 -16.64 30.16
CA GLY A 278 17.37 -15.73 30.03
C GLY A 278 17.62 -15.26 28.59
N VAL A 279 16.64 -15.38 27.70
CA VAL A 279 16.72 -14.90 26.32
C VAL A 279 16.51 -13.40 26.29
N ALA A 280 17.44 -12.67 25.68
CA ALA A 280 17.30 -11.23 25.49
C ALA A 280 16.12 -10.92 24.55
N LEU A 281 15.18 -10.10 25.01
CA LEU A 281 14.05 -9.63 24.20
C LEU A 281 14.39 -8.27 23.61
N ALA A 282 14.83 -8.25 22.35
CA ALA A 282 15.06 -7.00 21.65
C ALA A 282 13.74 -6.29 21.39
N GLN A 283 13.69 -4.97 21.59
CA GLN A 283 12.51 -4.15 21.33
C GLN A 283 12.75 -3.18 20.17
N ILE A 284 11.82 -3.16 19.21
CA ILE A 284 11.77 -2.18 18.12
C ILE A 284 10.54 -1.30 18.32
N VAL A 285 10.77 0.00 18.49
CA VAL A 285 9.68 0.99 18.54
C VAL A 285 9.26 1.35 17.12
N CYS A 286 8.00 1.12 16.78
CA CYS A 286 7.46 1.30 15.42
C CYS A 286 6.04 1.89 15.45
N SER A 287 5.62 2.59 14.40
CA SER A 287 4.28 3.21 14.39
C SER A 287 3.17 2.17 14.15
N VAL A 288 1.93 2.52 14.48
CA VAL A 288 0.74 1.67 14.20
C VAL A 288 0.60 1.40 12.69
N GLU A 289 0.87 2.38 11.84
CA GLU A 289 0.87 2.20 10.38
C GLU A 289 1.94 1.23 9.91
N GLU A 290 3.14 1.32 10.47
CA GLU A 290 4.24 0.41 10.18
C GLU A 290 3.91 -1.03 10.60
N GLN A 291 3.41 -1.21 11.82
CA GLN A 291 2.93 -2.51 12.33
C GLN A 291 1.79 -3.08 11.48
N ALA A 292 0.88 -2.24 10.98
CA ALA A 292 -0.20 -2.68 10.12
C ALA A 292 0.32 -3.25 8.80
N ILE A 293 1.32 -2.61 8.16
CA ILE A 293 1.93 -3.16 6.94
C ILE A 293 2.71 -4.44 7.26
N LEU A 294 3.52 -4.47 8.32
CA LEU A 294 4.28 -5.66 8.72
C LEU A 294 3.35 -6.85 8.97
N ARG A 295 2.26 -6.64 9.71
CA ARG A 295 1.26 -7.68 9.99
C ARG A 295 0.63 -8.19 8.71
N ARG A 296 0.21 -7.30 7.81
CA ARG A 296 -0.35 -7.73 6.52
C ARG A 296 0.66 -8.57 5.74
N LEU A 297 1.92 -8.13 5.71
CA LEU A 297 3.02 -8.83 5.05
C LEU A 297 3.27 -10.22 5.65
N LEU A 298 3.34 -10.35 6.97
CA LEU A 298 3.53 -11.62 7.66
C LEU A 298 2.39 -12.61 7.37
N TYR A 299 1.13 -12.19 7.50
CA TYR A 299 0.00 -13.07 7.16
C TYR A 299 -0.03 -13.42 5.66
N ARG A 300 0.36 -12.48 4.79
CA ARG A 300 0.44 -12.71 3.35
C ARG A 300 1.57 -13.69 2.99
N ASN A 301 2.69 -13.68 3.71
CA ASN A 301 3.82 -14.58 3.48
C ASN A 301 3.57 -15.96 4.10
N HIS A 302 2.88 -16.04 5.24
CA HIS A 302 2.36 -17.29 5.78
C HIS A 302 1.58 -18.10 4.73
N SER A 303 0.72 -17.44 3.94
CA SER A 303 -0.04 -18.09 2.86
C SER A 303 0.80 -18.61 1.68
N LYS A 304 2.10 -18.32 1.65
CA LYS A 304 3.06 -18.75 0.62
C LYS A 304 4.02 -19.84 1.10
N LEU A 305 3.90 -20.28 2.35
CA LEU A 305 4.68 -21.40 2.86
C LEU A 305 4.08 -22.72 2.34
N SER A 306 4.95 -23.72 2.14
CA SER A 306 4.53 -25.10 1.89
C SER A 306 3.70 -25.60 3.06
N ALA A 307 2.71 -26.45 2.78
CA ALA A 307 1.94 -27.13 3.81
C ALA A 307 2.82 -28.08 4.65
N ASP A 308 3.95 -28.53 4.09
CA ASP A 308 4.89 -29.44 4.74
C ASP A 308 5.86 -28.71 5.69
N TYR A 309 5.92 -27.38 5.63
CA TYR A 309 6.79 -26.61 6.50
C TYR A 309 6.21 -26.50 7.92
N ALA A 310 6.82 -27.22 8.85
CA ALA A 310 6.45 -27.26 10.26
C ALA A 310 7.65 -26.86 11.15
N PRO A 311 7.84 -25.56 11.44
CA PRO A 311 8.92 -25.15 12.34
C PRO A 311 8.62 -25.54 13.78
N GLU A 312 9.68 -25.70 14.57
CA GLU A 312 9.57 -25.98 15.99
C GLU A 312 8.98 -24.78 16.73
N LEU A 313 7.86 -25.00 17.43
CA LEU A 313 7.21 -24.00 18.28
C LEU A 313 7.50 -24.28 19.75
N ARG A 314 7.84 -23.23 20.50
CA ARG A 314 7.94 -23.28 21.97
C ARG A 314 6.53 -23.38 22.59
N PRO A 315 6.38 -23.87 23.84
CA PRO A 315 5.07 -23.94 24.51
C PRO A 315 4.29 -22.61 24.51
N GLU A 316 5.00 -21.51 24.70
CA GLU A 316 4.49 -20.13 24.67
C GLU A 316 4.08 -19.65 23.26
N GLU A 317 4.46 -20.37 22.21
CA GLU A 317 4.23 -20.03 20.80
C GLU A 317 3.16 -20.89 20.14
N LYS A 318 2.39 -21.68 20.90
CA LYS A 318 1.35 -22.58 20.37
C LYS A 318 0.34 -21.91 19.41
N ASP A 319 0.13 -20.60 19.59
CA ASP A 319 -0.79 -19.78 18.81
C ASP A 319 -0.10 -18.94 17.72
N PHE A 320 1.23 -19.01 17.64
CA PHE A 320 2.02 -18.24 16.69
C PHE A 320 1.94 -18.89 15.31
N LYS A 321 2.13 -18.08 14.28
CA LYS A 321 2.12 -18.53 12.90
C LYS A 321 3.51 -18.50 12.28
N PRO A 322 3.89 -19.49 11.47
CA PRO A 322 5.09 -19.41 10.68
C PRO A 322 4.93 -18.41 9.53
N SER A 323 5.99 -17.67 9.23
CA SER A 323 6.08 -16.75 8.09
C SER A 323 7.54 -16.61 7.68
N PHE A 324 7.79 -15.78 6.66
CA PHE A 324 9.11 -15.34 6.29
C PHE A 324 9.12 -13.83 5.96
N LEU A 325 10.30 -13.24 5.91
CA LEU A 325 10.58 -11.90 5.45
C LEU A 325 11.60 -11.96 4.31
N LEU A 326 11.37 -11.16 3.26
CA LEU A 326 12.29 -10.95 2.15
C LEU A 326 12.80 -9.50 2.16
N PRO A 327 13.91 -9.20 1.47
CA PRO A 327 14.32 -7.83 1.22
C PRO A 327 13.18 -7.03 0.59
N LEU A 328 12.90 -5.88 1.17
CA LEU A 328 11.83 -4.99 0.71
C LEU A 328 12.41 -3.91 -0.20
N THR A 329 12.00 -3.93 -1.45
CA THR A 329 12.48 -3.04 -2.49
C THR A 329 11.54 -1.86 -2.72
N THR A 330 11.79 -1.05 -3.75
CA THR A 330 10.87 0.00 -4.19
C THR A 330 9.96 -0.48 -5.31
N LEU A 331 8.79 0.14 -5.46
CA LEU A 331 8.01 -0.04 -6.67
C LEU A 331 8.62 0.77 -7.82
N SER A 332 8.87 0.10 -8.94
CA SER A 332 9.22 0.76 -10.20
C SER A 332 8.05 1.58 -10.75
N GLN A 333 8.34 2.52 -11.66
CA GLN A 333 7.31 3.34 -12.30
C GLN A 333 6.23 2.51 -13.02
N ALA A 334 6.61 1.42 -13.70
CA ALA A 334 5.65 0.55 -14.37
C ALA A 334 4.71 -0.14 -13.37
N GLN A 335 5.24 -0.58 -12.23
CA GLN A 335 4.44 -1.18 -11.14
C GLN A 335 3.51 -0.15 -10.50
N ILE A 336 4.00 1.07 -10.22
CA ILE A 336 3.16 2.18 -9.71
C ILE A 336 2.05 2.49 -10.73
N GLY A 337 2.38 2.57 -12.01
CA GLY A 337 1.44 2.73 -13.11
C GLY A 337 0.35 1.67 -13.08
N LYS A 338 0.71 0.39 -12.96
CA LYS A 338 -0.25 -0.73 -12.85
C LYS A 338 -1.13 -0.65 -11.62
N LEU A 339 -0.58 -0.28 -10.46
CA LEU A 339 -1.32 -0.21 -9.19
C LEU A 339 -2.26 1.00 -9.13
N THR A 340 -1.88 2.09 -9.77
CA THR A 340 -2.70 3.32 -9.87
C THR A 340 -3.63 3.34 -11.08
N HIS A 341 -3.43 2.42 -12.03
CA HIS A 341 -4.35 2.15 -13.12
C HIS A 341 -5.63 1.49 -12.60
N ASP A 342 -6.71 1.68 -13.36
CA ASP A 342 -8.06 1.19 -13.08
C ASP A 342 -8.64 1.63 -11.73
N LEU A 343 -9.29 2.79 -11.74
CA LEU A 343 -10.05 3.33 -10.61
C LEU A 343 -11.50 2.83 -10.59
N GLY A 344 -11.85 1.90 -11.48
CA GLY A 344 -13.23 1.45 -11.68
C GLY A 344 -14.12 2.54 -12.26
N CYS A 345 -15.43 2.39 -12.04
CA CYS A 345 -16.45 3.35 -12.43
C CYS A 345 -16.26 4.67 -11.67
N THR A 346 -16.28 5.81 -12.37
CA THR A 346 -16.12 7.14 -11.76
C THR A 346 -17.21 7.46 -10.71
N VAL A 347 -18.38 6.84 -10.83
CA VAL A 347 -19.52 7.06 -9.91
C VAL A 347 -19.49 6.12 -8.70
N CYS A 348 -19.32 4.82 -8.94
CA CYS A 348 -19.50 3.79 -7.90
C CYS A 348 -18.24 2.96 -7.61
N GLY A 349 -17.17 3.10 -8.38
CA GLY A 349 -15.91 2.37 -8.20
C GLY A 349 -15.93 0.90 -8.61
N ASN A 350 -17.07 0.38 -9.08
CA ASN A 350 -17.15 -1.00 -9.55
C ASN A 350 -16.22 -1.23 -10.74
N PRO A 351 -15.63 -2.44 -10.88
CA PRO A 351 -14.82 -2.80 -12.04
C PRO A 351 -15.57 -2.53 -13.33
N THR A 352 -14.89 -1.93 -14.30
CA THR A 352 -15.46 -1.67 -15.62
C THR A 352 -14.37 -1.58 -16.68
N THR A 353 -14.70 -2.08 -17.87
CA THR A 353 -13.90 -1.92 -19.08
C THR A 353 -14.49 -0.84 -19.99
N THR A 354 -15.73 -0.42 -19.76
CA THR A 354 -16.44 0.54 -20.60
C THR A 354 -16.11 1.98 -20.23
N LYS A 355 -15.86 2.78 -21.26
CA LYS A 355 -15.49 4.19 -21.18
C LYS A 355 -16.57 5.07 -21.79
N CYS A 356 -16.53 6.36 -21.49
CA CYS A 356 -17.31 7.36 -22.22
C CYS A 356 -16.92 7.34 -23.69
N SER A 357 -17.86 7.09 -24.61
CA SER A 357 -17.58 7.06 -26.05
C SER A 357 -17.17 8.43 -26.63
N GLY A 358 -17.49 9.54 -25.95
CA GLY A 358 -17.14 10.88 -26.41
C GLY A 358 -15.69 11.27 -26.12
N CYS A 359 -15.25 11.13 -24.86
CA CYS A 359 -13.91 11.58 -24.44
C CYS A 359 -12.91 10.45 -24.19
N LEU A 360 -13.36 9.19 -24.11
CA LEU A 360 -12.57 7.98 -23.81
C LEU A 360 -11.76 8.04 -22.48
N SER A 361 -11.98 9.07 -21.67
CA SER A 361 -11.26 9.34 -20.42
C SER A 361 -11.98 8.74 -19.20
N GLU A 362 -13.27 9.04 -19.03
CA GLU A 362 -14.06 8.54 -17.89
C GLU A 362 -14.55 7.10 -18.10
N ARG A 363 -14.69 6.37 -16.98
CA ARG A 363 -15.12 4.98 -16.95
C ARG A 363 -16.46 4.83 -16.24
N TYR A 364 -17.36 4.03 -16.81
CA TYR A 364 -18.68 3.77 -16.20
C TYR A 364 -18.98 2.28 -16.26
N CYS A 365 -19.59 1.69 -15.23
CA CYS A 365 -20.06 0.30 -15.27
C CYS A 365 -21.38 0.12 -16.05
N GLY A 366 -21.98 1.22 -16.53
CA GLY A 366 -23.21 1.19 -17.31
C GLY A 366 -23.82 2.58 -17.53
N ALA A 367 -24.86 2.63 -18.35
CA ALA A 367 -25.53 3.87 -18.75
C ALA A 367 -26.12 4.65 -17.57
N ALA A 368 -26.56 3.98 -16.51
CA ALA A 368 -27.08 4.63 -15.30
C ALA A 368 -26.01 5.51 -14.63
N CYS A 369 -24.79 4.98 -14.43
CA CYS A 369 -23.68 5.75 -13.87
C CYS A 369 -23.23 6.87 -14.81
N GLN A 370 -23.20 6.63 -16.12
CA GLN A 370 -22.86 7.68 -17.09
C GLN A 370 -23.87 8.84 -17.06
N LYS A 371 -25.18 8.54 -17.04
CA LYS A 371 -26.23 9.55 -16.94
C LYS A 371 -26.16 10.33 -15.62
N ALA A 372 -25.88 9.65 -14.51
CA ALA A 372 -25.73 10.28 -13.21
C ALA A 372 -24.56 11.29 -13.17
N HIS A 373 -23.40 10.93 -13.75
CA HIS A 373 -22.24 11.82 -13.79
C HIS A 373 -22.32 12.89 -14.90
N TRP A 374 -23.29 12.79 -15.82
CA TRP A 374 -23.29 13.61 -17.04
C TRP A 374 -23.30 15.12 -16.77
N LYS A 375 -23.99 15.58 -15.73
CA LYS A 375 -24.06 17.02 -15.41
C LYS A 375 -22.67 17.61 -15.13
N GLU A 376 -21.83 16.89 -14.40
CA GLU A 376 -20.45 17.29 -14.08
C GLU A 376 -19.51 17.00 -15.25
N HIS A 377 -19.66 15.85 -15.90
CA HIS A 377 -18.78 15.40 -16.96
C HIS A 377 -18.93 16.15 -18.30
N LYS A 378 -20.13 16.62 -18.64
CA LYS A 378 -20.49 17.12 -19.98
C LYS A 378 -19.54 18.19 -20.51
N ALA A 379 -19.16 19.15 -19.67
CA ALA A 379 -18.25 20.24 -20.08
C ALA A 379 -16.87 19.69 -20.44
N PHE A 380 -16.29 18.84 -19.58
CA PHE A 380 -15.02 18.17 -19.84
C PHE A 380 -15.11 17.24 -21.07
N CYS A 381 -16.20 16.48 -21.20
CA CYS A 381 -16.39 15.58 -22.34
C CYS A 381 -16.41 16.33 -23.66
N ARG A 382 -17.09 17.48 -23.72
CA ARG A 382 -17.11 18.36 -24.90
C ARG A 382 -15.75 18.97 -25.15
N PHE A 383 -15.07 19.45 -24.10
CA PHE A 383 -13.71 19.98 -24.23
C PHE A 383 -12.75 18.97 -24.86
N VAL A 384 -12.81 17.70 -24.45
CA VAL A 384 -11.93 16.66 -25.01
C VAL A 384 -12.36 16.24 -26.42
N ARG A 385 -13.65 16.03 -26.63
CA ARG A 385 -14.20 15.60 -27.92
C ARG A 385 -14.06 16.67 -29.01
N ASP A 386 -14.30 17.92 -28.64
CA ASP A 386 -14.29 19.08 -29.53
C ASP A 386 -12.93 19.82 -29.49
N GLY A 387 -11.94 19.24 -28.79
CA GLY A 387 -10.58 19.76 -28.70
C GLY A 387 -9.86 19.75 -30.04
N THR A 388 -8.85 20.61 -30.20
CA THR A 388 -8.05 20.64 -31.44
C THR A 388 -7.03 19.52 -31.40
N TRP A 389 -7.28 18.48 -32.19
CA TRP A 389 -6.36 17.36 -32.38
C TRP A 389 -5.34 17.70 -33.46
N THR A 390 -4.06 17.53 -33.16
CA THR A 390 -2.95 17.78 -34.09
C THR A 390 -2.18 16.49 -34.30
N THR A 391 -1.91 16.15 -35.55
CA THR A 391 -1.13 14.96 -35.96
C THR A 391 0.38 15.20 -35.79
N TYR A 392 1.13 14.21 -35.31
CA TYR A 392 2.59 14.30 -35.16
C TYR A 392 3.30 13.05 -35.68
N THR A 393 4.50 13.30 -36.20
CA THR A 393 5.44 12.23 -36.56
C THR A 393 6.35 11.95 -35.37
N PHE A 394 6.35 10.68 -34.95
CA PHE A 394 7.18 10.19 -33.87
C PHE A 394 8.41 9.47 -34.43
N SER A 395 9.55 9.72 -33.81
CA SER A 395 10.75 8.92 -34.02
C SER A 395 11.08 8.11 -32.77
N ASP A 396 11.54 6.87 -32.97
CA ASP A 396 12.11 6.03 -31.91
C ASP A 396 13.53 6.49 -31.53
N SER A 397 14.24 7.12 -32.46
CA SER A 397 15.58 7.69 -32.26
C SER A 397 15.57 9.22 -32.29
N ILE A 398 16.47 9.82 -31.52
CA ILE A 398 16.78 11.24 -31.65
C ILE A 398 17.72 11.42 -32.84
N SER A 399 17.35 12.30 -33.77
CA SER A 399 18.19 12.74 -34.88
C SER A 399 18.50 14.23 -34.68
N PHE A 400 19.75 14.62 -34.89
CA PHE A 400 20.17 16.02 -34.87
C PHE A 400 21.12 16.27 -36.04
N GLY A 401 20.75 17.14 -36.99
CA GLY A 401 21.57 17.43 -38.16
C GLY A 401 21.86 16.19 -39.03
N GLY A 402 20.89 15.27 -39.14
CA GLY A 402 21.04 14.01 -39.88
C GLY A 402 21.81 12.89 -39.16
N GLN A 403 22.38 13.13 -37.97
CA GLN A 403 23.03 12.10 -37.16
C GLN A 403 22.09 11.59 -36.06
N LYS A 404 22.01 10.26 -35.90
CA LYS A 404 21.29 9.64 -34.79
C LYS A 404 22.09 9.79 -33.50
N LEU A 405 21.53 10.48 -32.51
CA LEU A 405 22.10 10.58 -31.18
C LEU A 405 21.59 9.43 -30.31
N PHE A 406 22.51 8.79 -29.59
CA PHE A 406 22.16 7.89 -28.51
C PHE A 406 21.86 8.70 -27.26
N THR A 407 20.62 8.63 -26.79
CA THR A 407 20.22 9.29 -25.55
C THR A 407 19.97 8.26 -24.46
N THR A 408 20.81 8.27 -23.43
CA THR A 408 20.58 7.48 -22.23
C THR A 408 19.60 8.22 -21.33
N SER A 409 18.39 7.69 -21.21
CA SER A 409 17.46 8.16 -20.18
C SER A 409 17.91 7.59 -18.83
N LEU A 410 18.49 8.43 -17.97
CA LEU A 410 18.74 8.04 -16.58
C LEU A 410 17.40 8.08 -15.83
N ASN A 411 16.65 6.98 -15.91
CA ASN A 411 15.48 6.80 -15.07
C ASN A 411 15.95 6.33 -13.70
N PHE A 412 15.83 7.25 -12.75
CA PHE A 412 16.21 6.97 -11.40
C PHE A 412 15.25 5.88 -10.82
N GLN A 413 13.95 5.87 -11.15
CA GLN A 413 12.95 5.00 -10.49
C GLN A 413 12.75 3.57 -11.07
N SER A 414 13.79 2.93 -11.63
CA SER A 414 13.71 1.59 -12.23
C SER A 414 14.75 0.62 -11.67
N SER A 415 14.33 -0.63 -11.44
CA SER A 415 15.21 -1.70 -10.93
C SER A 415 16.27 -2.12 -11.95
N VAL A 416 17.47 -2.45 -11.44
CA VAL A 416 18.70 -2.78 -12.21
C VAL A 416 18.50 -3.85 -13.28
N LYS A 417 17.60 -4.82 -13.07
CA LYS A 417 17.34 -5.88 -14.06
C LYS A 417 16.45 -5.44 -15.23
N SER A 418 15.79 -4.29 -15.13
CA SER A 418 15.03 -3.72 -16.25
C SER A 418 15.90 -2.91 -17.22
N GLN A 419 17.21 -2.81 -16.97
CA GLN A 419 18.21 -2.26 -17.89
C GLN A 419 18.77 -3.30 -18.88
N THR A 420 18.14 -4.46 -19.01
CA THR A 420 18.00 -4.95 -20.39
C THR A 420 16.97 -4.05 -21.02
N ASP A 421 17.44 -2.94 -21.61
CA ASP A 421 16.81 -2.47 -22.82
C ASP A 421 16.54 -3.74 -23.64
N LYS A 422 15.28 -4.18 -23.66
CA LYS A 422 14.73 -4.58 -24.93
C LYS A 422 14.88 -3.31 -25.76
N GLY A 423 16.09 -3.11 -26.31
CA GLY A 423 16.27 -2.19 -27.41
C GLY A 423 15.19 -2.63 -28.34
N SER A 424 14.18 -1.78 -28.54
CA SER A 424 13.18 -1.99 -29.58
C SER A 424 14.00 -2.49 -30.76
N ALA A 425 13.73 -3.72 -31.21
CA ALA A 425 14.40 -4.26 -32.38
C ALA A 425 14.39 -3.12 -33.40
N LYS A 426 15.58 -2.69 -33.84
CA LYS A 426 15.76 -1.45 -34.62
C LYS A 426 14.61 -1.29 -35.62
N GLY A 427 13.78 -0.26 -35.47
CA GLY A 427 12.67 0.02 -36.39
C GLY A 427 11.36 -0.76 -36.19
N ALA A 428 11.21 -1.55 -35.13
CA ALA A 428 9.94 -2.20 -34.80
C ALA A 428 8.99 -1.21 -34.12
N VAL A 429 7.81 -1.02 -34.71
CA VAL A 429 6.76 -0.18 -34.15
C VAL A 429 6.28 -0.78 -32.82
N PRO A 430 6.25 0.00 -31.72
CA PRO A 430 5.71 -0.47 -30.45
C PRO A 430 4.30 -1.05 -30.61
N ALA A 431 4.01 -2.16 -29.93
CA ALA A 431 2.66 -2.73 -29.94
C ALA A 431 1.64 -1.68 -29.49
N ASN A 432 0.58 -1.48 -30.27
CA ASN A 432 -0.48 -0.53 -29.91
C ASN A 432 -1.33 -1.10 -28.76
N ILE A 433 -0.85 -0.97 -27.52
CA ILE A 433 -1.59 -1.42 -26.34
C ILE A 433 -2.77 -0.52 -25.98
N HIS A 434 -2.84 0.67 -26.59
CA HIS A 434 -3.88 1.65 -26.35
C HIS A 434 -5.02 1.56 -27.37
N GLU A 435 -4.86 0.78 -28.45
CA GLU A 435 -5.84 0.68 -29.55
C GLU A 435 -6.20 2.09 -30.06
N ASP A 436 -7.48 2.39 -30.28
CA ASP A 436 -7.98 3.71 -30.67
C ASP A 436 -8.31 4.58 -29.44
N LYS A 437 -7.87 4.18 -28.24
CA LYS A 437 -8.25 4.85 -26.99
C LYS A 437 -7.42 6.12 -26.82
N ALA A 438 -8.07 7.21 -26.43
CA ALA A 438 -7.33 8.37 -25.94
C ALA A 438 -6.66 8.05 -24.58
N PHE A 439 -5.41 8.49 -24.39
CA PHE A 439 -4.65 8.31 -23.16
C PHE A 439 -3.71 9.48 -22.88
N LEU A 440 -3.35 9.67 -21.62
CA LEU A 440 -2.50 10.79 -21.20
C LEU A 440 -1.02 10.43 -21.35
N VAL A 441 -0.28 11.31 -22.02
CA VAL A 441 1.17 11.21 -22.15
C VAL A 441 1.86 12.41 -21.55
N LYS A 442 3.08 12.18 -21.10
CA LYS A 442 3.98 13.20 -20.63
C LYS A 442 4.88 13.61 -21.78
N LEU A 443 4.88 14.91 -22.08
CA LEU A 443 5.81 15.55 -22.99
C LEU A 443 6.88 16.21 -22.14
N GLN A 444 8.14 15.89 -22.39
CA GLN A 444 9.26 16.35 -21.58
C GLN A 444 10.40 16.82 -22.47
N ARG A 445 10.83 18.08 -22.29
CA ARG A 445 12.06 18.58 -22.90
C ARG A 445 13.29 18.15 -22.07
N PRO A 446 14.48 18.05 -22.68
CA PRO A 446 15.70 17.84 -21.92
C PRO A 446 15.98 19.03 -20.99
N MET A 447 16.70 18.73 -19.91
CA MET A 447 17.25 19.75 -19.02
C MET A 447 18.49 20.32 -19.74
N SER A 448 18.40 21.57 -20.20
CA SER A 448 19.51 22.27 -20.85
C SER A 448 19.51 23.73 -20.43
N GLU A 449 20.69 24.26 -20.11
CA GLU A 449 20.93 25.69 -19.86
C GLU A 449 21.10 26.48 -21.17
N GLN A 450 21.28 25.79 -22.30
CA GLN A 450 21.50 26.41 -23.61
C GLN A 450 20.18 26.58 -24.37
N VAL A 451 19.61 27.78 -24.29
CA VAL A 451 18.27 28.16 -24.77
C VAL A 451 18.14 28.19 -26.31
N HIS A 452 19.24 28.02 -27.05
CA HIS A 452 19.27 28.19 -28.51
C HIS A 452 19.12 26.90 -29.33
N PHE A 453 19.20 25.73 -28.70
CA PHE A 453 19.07 24.46 -29.41
C PHE A 453 17.64 23.92 -29.35
N ARG A 454 17.05 23.62 -30.52
CA ARG A 454 15.76 22.93 -30.61
C ARG A 454 15.97 21.44 -30.35
N PHE A 455 15.81 21.03 -29.10
CA PHE A 455 15.91 19.62 -28.75
C PHE A 455 14.60 18.85 -29.00
N PRO A 456 14.66 17.57 -29.38
CA PRO A 456 13.47 16.74 -29.43
C PRO A 456 12.77 16.61 -28.08
N ILE A 457 11.45 16.57 -28.12
CA ILE A 457 10.60 16.41 -26.92
C ILE A 457 10.34 14.92 -26.73
N MET A 458 10.70 14.39 -25.58
CA MET A 458 10.42 13.00 -25.23
C MET A 458 8.95 12.84 -24.88
N VAL A 459 8.30 11.82 -25.42
CA VAL A 459 6.89 11.51 -25.21
C VAL A 459 6.74 10.06 -24.74
N TYR A 460 5.96 9.86 -23.69
CA TYR A 460 5.66 8.54 -23.14
C TYR A 460 4.41 8.57 -22.26
N ASP A 461 3.75 7.43 -22.12
CA ASP A 461 2.64 7.26 -21.19
C ASP A 461 3.11 6.94 -19.77
N ARG A 462 2.17 6.97 -18.82
CA ARG A 462 2.45 6.66 -17.40
C ARG A 462 3.09 5.28 -17.20
N ASN A 463 2.74 4.30 -18.03
CA ASN A 463 3.20 2.92 -17.87
C ASN A 463 4.49 2.62 -18.65
N ARG A 464 5.05 3.60 -19.39
CA ARG A 464 6.18 3.38 -20.32
C ARG A 464 5.91 2.26 -21.32
N SER A 465 4.64 2.08 -21.70
CA SER A 465 4.25 1.10 -22.70
C SER A 465 4.71 1.51 -24.11
N PHE A 466 4.93 2.80 -24.32
CA PHE A 466 5.61 3.33 -25.48
C PHE A 466 6.49 4.52 -25.08
N GLN A 467 7.51 4.79 -25.88
CA GLN A 467 8.36 5.97 -25.75
C GLN A 467 8.82 6.39 -27.15
N GLY A 468 8.81 7.69 -27.41
CA GLY A 468 9.31 8.26 -28.66
C GLY A 468 9.69 9.73 -28.50
N HIS A 469 10.02 10.36 -29.62
CA HIS A 469 10.47 11.74 -29.67
C HIS A 469 9.71 12.53 -30.73
N ILE A 470 9.38 13.78 -30.40
CA ILE A 470 8.91 14.79 -31.36
C ILE A 470 10.12 15.63 -31.73
N ALA A 471 10.68 15.37 -32.91
CA ALA A 471 11.77 16.17 -33.46
C ALA A 471 11.25 17.50 -34.03
N PRO A 472 11.98 18.62 -33.83
CA PRO A 472 11.59 19.92 -34.37
C PRO A 472 11.65 19.98 -35.89
N GLU A 473 12.55 19.22 -36.51
CA GLU A 473 12.73 19.16 -37.97
C GLU A 473 11.45 18.61 -38.63
N ASP A 474 10.90 17.51 -38.10
CA ASP A 474 9.70 16.86 -38.64
C ASP A 474 8.38 17.53 -38.19
N ASN A 475 8.41 18.37 -37.15
CA ASN A 475 7.22 18.91 -36.49
C ASN A 475 7.34 20.42 -36.18
N THR A 476 7.94 21.23 -37.06
CA THR A 476 8.38 22.62 -36.75
C THR A 476 7.31 23.50 -36.09
N ASN A 477 6.13 23.64 -36.70
CA ASN A 477 5.07 24.52 -36.18
C ASN A 477 4.55 24.03 -34.83
N THR A 478 4.34 22.73 -34.72
CA THR A 478 3.72 22.13 -33.54
C THR A 478 4.69 21.97 -32.37
N TRP A 479 5.97 21.76 -32.65
CA TRP A 479 7.04 21.79 -31.65
C TRP A 479 7.09 23.16 -30.97
N ASN A 480 7.01 24.25 -31.75
CA ASN A 480 6.94 25.61 -31.18
C ASN A 480 5.71 25.78 -30.27
N THR A 481 4.55 25.26 -30.67
CA THR A 481 3.33 25.30 -29.85
C THR A 481 3.46 24.53 -28.54
N ILE A 482 4.11 23.36 -28.55
CA ILE A 482 4.35 22.58 -27.33
C ILE A 482 5.33 23.33 -26.40
N VAL A 483 6.42 23.86 -26.96
CA VAL A 483 7.45 24.55 -26.18
C VAL A 483 6.94 25.86 -25.59
N ALA A 484 6.07 26.59 -26.30
CA ALA A 484 5.40 27.78 -25.78
C ALA A 484 4.59 27.48 -24.49
N GLN A 485 4.13 26.24 -24.31
CA GLN A 485 3.38 25.79 -23.13
C GLN A 485 4.30 25.27 -22.00
N MET A 486 5.62 25.23 -22.24
CA MET A 486 6.68 24.87 -21.31
C MET A 486 7.59 26.08 -21.03
N PRO A 487 7.20 27.02 -20.13
CA PRO A 487 8.10 28.11 -19.73
C PRO A 487 9.42 27.56 -19.15
N PRO A 488 10.52 28.33 -19.07
CA PRO A 488 11.84 27.85 -18.63
C PRO A 488 11.84 27.01 -17.33
N SER A 489 10.98 27.37 -16.37
CA SER A 489 10.80 26.66 -15.09
C SER A 489 10.02 25.33 -15.18
N LYS A 490 9.37 25.04 -16.31
CA LYS A 490 8.49 23.89 -16.50
C LYS A 490 9.00 22.98 -17.63
N LEU A 491 9.69 21.91 -17.24
CA LEU A 491 10.30 20.95 -18.18
C LEU A 491 9.31 19.95 -18.80
N LYS A 492 8.07 19.89 -18.31
CA LYS A 492 7.09 18.86 -18.68
C LYS A 492 5.66 19.37 -18.71
N ILE A 493 4.87 18.87 -19.65
CA ILE A 493 3.40 18.99 -19.70
C ILE A 493 2.77 17.62 -19.95
N TYR A 494 1.46 17.53 -19.79
CA TYR A 494 0.69 16.31 -20.03
C TYR A 494 -0.43 16.58 -21.03
N ARG A 495 -0.55 15.76 -22.07
CA ARG A 495 -1.58 15.92 -23.12
C ARG A 495 -2.27 14.60 -23.40
N ALA A 496 -3.52 14.65 -23.81
CA ALA A 496 -4.23 13.48 -24.31
C ALA A 496 -3.77 13.18 -25.73
N ILE A 497 -3.50 11.91 -26.03
CA ILE A 497 -3.23 11.44 -27.39
C ILE A 497 -4.15 10.30 -27.77
N SER A 498 -4.45 10.15 -29.06
CA SER A 498 -5.17 9.01 -29.61
C SER A 498 -4.47 8.50 -30.87
N ASN A 499 -4.66 7.21 -31.19
CA ASN A 499 -4.09 6.60 -32.38
C ASN A 499 -5.07 6.70 -33.55
N ILE A 500 -4.56 7.03 -34.74
CA ILE A 500 -5.34 6.98 -35.98
C ILE A 500 -5.18 5.58 -36.58
N PRO A 501 -6.26 4.89 -36.97
CA PRO A 501 -6.15 3.61 -37.66
C PRO A 501 -5.75 3.86 -39.12
N LEU A 502 -4.45 3.88 -39.44
CA LEU A 502 -3.93 3.71 -40.81
C LEU A 502 -2.42 3.37 -40.77
N GLY A 503 -2.05 2.14 -41.15
CA GLY A 503 -0.78 1.80 -41.84
C GLY A 503 0.61 2.13 -41.25
N LEU A 504 0.73 2.77 -40.07
CA LEU A 504 1.94 3.31 -39.36
C LEU A 504 2.30 4.80 -39.64
N PRO A 505 2.87 5.50 -38.62
CA PRO A 505 2.16 6.26 -37.61
C PRO A 505 1.83 7.70 -38.06
N PRO A 506 0.64 8.18 -37.70
CA PRO A 506 0.65 9.35 -36.84
C PRO A 506 -0.30 9.26 -35.63
N LEU A 507 0.14 9.82 -34.50
CA LEU A 507 -0.70 10.02 -33.30
C LEU A 507 -1.21 11.46 -33.28
N GLU A 508 -2.45 11.66 -32.84
CA GLU A 508 -3.02 12.99 -32.64
C GLU A 508 -2.93 13.43 -31.17
N PHE A 509 -2.56 14.68 -30.90
CA PHE A 509 -2.62 15.29 -29.57
C PHE A 509 -3.69 16.36 -29.52
N MET A 510 -4.44 16.40 -28.43
CA MET A 510 -5.31 17.53 -28.12
C MET A 510 -4.45 18.68 -27.56
N LEU A 511 -4.29 19.76 -28.32
CA LEU A 511 -3.48 20.94 -27.93
C LEU A 511 -4.16 21.83 -26.90
#